data_AF-A0AAV2PS52-F1
#
_entry.id   AF-A0AAV2PS52-F1
#
_cell.length_a   1.000
_cell.length_b   1.000
_cell.length_c   1.000
_cell.angle_alpha   90.00
_cell.angle_beta   90.00
_cell.angle_gamma   90.00
#
_symmetry.space_group_name_H-M   'P 1'
#
loop_
_entity.id
_entity.type
_entity.pdbx_description
1 polymer ?
#
loop_
_entity_poly.entity_id
_entity_poly.type
_entity_poly.pdbx_seq_one_letter_code
_entity_poly.pdbx_strand_id
1 'polypeptide(L)'
;SEVCKPTNLCTLAGGFCVKKKKDCEGTLDASGCKGKKCKCCIPDETTPPPPTCPVITCPAPTTCPVITFPACPTCPTTVPTTTSGLDWQTCGRDRFVRFGEKMIWNDARSLCKSHGLDMYHPIDLLKLAEYLEKNPTGSRSADNHWLGARGNGYNMVWLSGEVIPRNNPLWYSTAANNFQTYDCAFVLTHSKWYQYGTVLSAYRCHYKYAVLCG
;
A
#
# COMPACT_ATOMS: atom_id res chain seq x y z
N SER A 1 1.71 12.43 39.79
CA SER A 1 1.88 12.90 38.40
C SER A 1 1.38 11.84 37.45
N GLU A 2 0.39 12.15 36.60
CA GLU A 2 -0.07 11.21 35.58
C GLU A 2 1.05 10.94 34.57
N VAL A 3 1.34 9.66 34.33
CA VAL A 3 2.37 9.19 33.40
C VAL A 3 1.77 9.16 32.00
N CYS A 4 2.42 9.81 31.03
CA CYS A 4 1.96 9.74 29.63
C CYS A 4 2.15 8.32 29.11
N LYS A 5 1.09 7.70 28.60
CA LYS A 5 1.15 6.37 27.98
C LYS A 5 0.83 6.45 26.49
N PRO A 6 1.66 5.88 25.60
CA PRO A 6 1.37 5.85 24.17
C PRO A 6 0.13 5.02 23.88
N THR A 7 -0.64 5.47 22.89
CA THR A 7 -1.69 4.65 22.26
C THR A 7 -1.08 3.80 21.14
N ASN A 8 -1.84 2.82 20.65
CA ASN A 8 -1.41 2.02 19.51
C ASN A 8 -1.08 2.88 18.29
N LEU A 9 -1.80 3.98 18.05
CA LEU A 9 -1.52 4.90 16.93
C LEU A 9 -0.11 5.50 17.02
N CYS A 10 0.28 5.96 18.21
CA CYS A 10 1.60 6.53 18.42
C CYS A 10 2.70 5.48 18.25
N THR A 11 2.51 4.30 18.83
CA THR A 11 3.48 3.20 18.72
C THR A 11 3.64 2.72 17.28
N LEU A 12 2.54 2.64 16.50
CA LEU A 12 2.57 2.21 15.10
C LEU A 12 3.27 3.21 14.18
N ALA A 13 3.15 4.50 14.48
CA ALA A 13 3.88 5.54 13.76
C ALA A 13 5.35 5.65 14.18
N GLY A 14 5.87 4.75 15.02
CA GLY A 14 7.23 4.85 15.57
C GLY A 14 7.42 6.02 16.54
N GLY A 15 6.32 6.58 17.06
CA GLY A 15 6.33 7.75 17.92
C GLY A 15 6.45 7.44 19.41
N PHE A 16 6.68 8.50 20.20
CA PHE A 16 6.79 8.44 21.67
C PHE A 16 6.07 9.61 22.34
N CYS A 17 5.64 9.45 23.60
CA CYS A 17 4.85 10.48 24.29
C CYS A 17 5.71 11.54 24.98
N VAL A 18 5.39 12.80 24.72
CA VAL A 18 6.03 13.97 25.35
C VAL A 18 4.99 14.88 26.02
N LYS A 19 5.43 15.66 27.02
CA LYS A 19 4.58 16.67 27.69
C LYS A 19 4.75 18.08 27.14
N LYS A 20 5.93 18.42 26.61
CA LYS A 20 6.24 19.75 26.07
C LYS A 20 6.61 19.61 24.61
N LYS A 21 6.19 20.59 23.81
CA LYS A 21 6.50 20.64 22.37
C LYS A 21 8.00 20.63 22.07
N LYS A 22 8.80 21.25 22.94
CA LYS A 22 10.26 21.34 22.81
C LYS A 22 10.99 19.99 22.97
N ASP A 23 10.34 18.97 23.51
CA ASP A 23 10.95 17.65 23.73
C ASP A 23 10.70 16.72 22.53
N CYS A 24 10.20 17.27 21.41
CA CYS A 24 9.87 16.54 20.18
C CYS A 24 10.57 17.18 18.98
N GLU A 25 11.42 16.40 18.32
CA GLU A 25 12.03 16.72 17.03
C GLU A 25 11.23 16.03 15.92
N GLY A 26 10.01 16.53 15.69
CA GLY A 26 9.11 15.98 14.67
C GLY A 26 7.67 16.49 14.77
N THR A 27 6.75 15.72 14.19
CA THR A 27 5.33 16.06 14.14
C THR A 27 4.62 15.67 15.44
N LEU A 28 3.83 16.59 16.00
CA LEU A 28 3.09 16.37 17.25
C LEU A 28 1.61 16.05 16.98
N ASP A 29 1.16 14.90 17.46
CA ASP A 29 -0.23 14.49 17.44
C ASP A 29 -0.79 14.39 18.88
N ALA A 30 -1.78 15.22 19.20
CA ALA A 30 -2.41 15.24 20.53
C ALA A 30 -3.25 13.98 20.83
N SER A 31 -3.64 13.21 19.81
CA SER A 31 -4.49 12.02 19.95
C SER A 31 -3.70 10.73 20.24
N GLY A 32 -2.40 10.73 19.96
CA GLY A 32 -1.57 9.53 20.09
C GLY A 32 -1.15 9.17 21.53
N CYS A 33 -1.47 9.96 22.55
CA CYS A 33 -1.04 9.70 23.93
C CYS A 33 -2.15 9.90 24.95
N LYS A 34 -2.19 9.00 25.95
CA LYS A 34 -3.10 9.09 27.10
C LYS A 34 -2.42 9.84 28.25
N GLY A 35 -3.12 10.86 28.77
CA GLY A 35 -2.73 11.63 29.95
C GLY A 35 -2.87 13.15 29.73
N LYS A 36 -3.02 13.91 30.82
CA LYS A 36 -3.16 15.37 30.74
C LYS A 36 -1.95 16.03 30.07
N LYS A 37 -2.20 16.79 28.98
CA LYS A 37 -1.21 17.52 28.19
C LYS A 37 -0.15 16.65 27.51
N CYS A 38 -0.38 15.36 27.37
CA CYS A 38 0.50 14.47 26.62
C CYS A 38 0.23 14.59 25.12
N LYS A 39 1.28 14.48 24.31
CA LYS A 39 1.20 14.45 22.85
C LYS A 39 2.14 13.37 22.33
N CYS A 40 1.76 12.70 21.25
CA CYS A 40 2.64 11.80 20.53
C CYS A 40 3.59 12.62 19.67
N CYS A 41 4.88 12.39 19.82
CA CYS A 41 5.92 12.87 18.94
C CYS A 41 6.22 11.77 17.92
N ILE A 42 5.98 12.06 16.65
CA ILE A 42 6.36 11.19 15.53
C ILE A 42 7.64 11.81 14.96
N PRO A 43 8.81 11.15 15.08
CA PRO A 43 10.04 11.64 14.47
C PRO A 43 9.79 11.82 12.98
N ASP A 44 10.18 12.97 12.42
CA ASP A 44 10.22 13.09 10.96
C ASP A 44 11.31 12.12 10.51
N GLU A 45 10.95 11.11 9.69
CA GLU A 45 11.96 10.21 9.14
C GLU A 45 12.99 11.08 8.43
N THR A 46 14.18 11.19 9.00
CA THR A 46 15.34 11.73 8.31
C THR A 46 15.54 10.80 7.15
N THR A 47 15.01 11.20 5.99
CA THR A 47 15.22 10.48 4.73
C THR A 47 16.71 10.17 4.68
N PRO A 48 17.09 8.88 4.71
CA PRO A 48 18.50 8.54 4.59
C PRO A 48 18.99 9.22 3.31
N PRO A 49 20.16 9.88 3.33
CA PRO A 49 20.70 10.48 2.12
C PRO A 49 20.65 9.42 1.01
N PRO A 50 20.20 9.79 -0.20
CA PRO A 50 20.04 8.83 -1.28
C PRO A 50 21.31 7.99 -1.39
N PRO A 51 21.20 6.66 -1.53
CA PRO A 51 22.37 5.80 -1.64
C PRO A 51 23.21 6.34 -2.78
N THR A 52 24.39 6.86 -2.46
CA THR A 52 25.35 7.31 -3.46
C THR A 52 25.78 6.07 -4.20
N CYS A 53 25.39 5.94 -5.46
CA CYS A 53 25.84 4.85 -6.31
C CYS A 53 27.38 4.78 -6.23
N PRO A 54 27.98 3.63 -5.91
CA PRO A 54 29.43 3.50 -5.97
C PRO A 54 29.85 3.82 -7.39
N VAL A 55 30.68 4.85 -7.54
CA VAL A 55 31.31 5.19 -8.82
C VAL A 55 32.28 4.06 -9.13
N ILE A 56 31.83 3.10 -9.95
CA ILE A 56 32.69 2.08 -10.52
C ILE A 56 33.60 2.80 -11.51
N THR A 57 34.78 3.17 -11.05
CA THR A 57 35.86 3.62 -11.90
C THR A 57 36.42 2.38 -12.60
N CYS A 58 36.09 2.24 -13.88
CA CYS A 58 36.69 1.22 -14.74
C CYS A 58 38.16 1.57 -15.01
N PRO A 59 39.14 0.73 -14.62
CA PRO A 59 40.49 0.86 -15.14
C PRO A 59 40.53 0.42 -16.60
N ALA A 60 40.88 1.34 -17.50
CA ALA A 60 41.32 1.01 -18.86
C ALA A 60 42.84 0.78 -18.89
N PRO A 61 43.40 0.04 -19.87
CA PRO A 61 42.85 -1.10 -20.61
C PRO A 61 43.75 -2.33 -20.41
N THR A 62 43.17 -3.51 -20.23
CA THR A 62 43.87 -4.76 -20.59
C THR A 62 42.94 -5.56 -21.47
N THR A 63 43.46 -5.91 -22.65
CA THR A 63 42.78 -6.63 -23.72
C THR A 63 42.06 -7.88 -23.21
N CYS A 64 40.74 -7.85 -23.19
CA CYS A 64 39.92 -9.04 -22.94
C CYS A 64 39.85 -9.91 -24.21
N PRO A 65 40.01 -11.24 -24.11
CA PRO A 65 39.75 -12.14 -25.24
C PRO A 65 38.28 -12.07 -25.63
N VAL A 66 38.03 -11.98 -26.93
CA VAL A 66 36.69 -12.02 -27.53
C VAL A 66 36.14 -13.43 -27.34
N ILE A 67 35.29 -13.61 -26.32
CA ILE A 67 34.45 -14.80 -26.18
C ILE A 67 33.19 -14.55 -27.00
N THR A 68 33.09 -15.22 -28.14
CA THR A 68 31.92 -15.21 -29.01
C THR A 68 30.80 -15.99 -28.32
N PHE A 69 29.86 -15.28 -27.69
CA PHE A 69 28.65 -15.89 -27.14
C PHE A 69 27.70 -16.27 -28.30
N PRO A 70 27.03 -17.44 -28.23
CA PRO A 70 25.99 -17.81 -29.18
C PRO A 70 24.87 -16.77 -29.13
N ALA A 71 24.38 -16.36 -30.29
CA ALA A 71 23.35 -15.35 -30.45
C ALA A 71 22.15 -15.66 -29.54
N CYS A 72 21.80 -14.70 -28.68
CA CYS A 72 20.60 -14.78 -27.87
C CYS A 72 19.39 -15.00 -28.77
N PRO A 73 18.51 -15.97 -28.48
CA PRO A 73 17.22 -16.07 -29.15
C PRO A 73 16.51 -14.73 -28.95
N THR A 74 16.17 -14.08 -30.05
CA THR A 74 15.49 -12.79 -30.11
C THR A 74 14.27 -12.83 -29.18
N CYS A 75 14.33 -12.06 -28.08
CA CYS A 75 13.16 -11.84 -27.26
C CYS A 75 12.09 -11.18 -28.15
N PRO A 76 10.86 -11.71 -28.25
CA PRO A 76 9.78 -11.03 -28.94
C PRO A 76 9.57 -9.67 -28.26
N THR A 77 10.02 -8.62 -28.95
CA THR A 77 9.85 -7.24 -28.53
C THR A 77 8.44 -6.83 -28.94
N THR A 78 7.44 -7.35 -28.26
CA THR A 78 6.13 -6.70 -28.22
C THR A 78 6.30 -5.47 -27.35
N VAL A 79 6.62 -4.34 -28.00
CA VAL A 79 6.53 -3.02 -27.38
C VAL A 79 5.09 -2.89 -26.86
N PRO A 80 4.87 -2.79 -25.54
CA PRO A 80 3.52 -2.61 -25.02
C PRO A 80 2.97 -1.32 -25.60
N THR A 81 1.87 -1.45 -26.34
CA THR A 81 1.11 -0.36 -26.94
C THR A 81 0.86 0.69 -25.86
N THR A 82 1.34 1.90 -26.13
CA THR A 82 1.26 3.06 -25.23
C THR A 82 -0.15 3.20 -24.65
N THR A 83 -0.26 2.99 -23.33
CA THR A 83 -1.45 3.14 -22.49
C THR A 83 -1.89 4.61 -22.41
N SER A 84 -2.22 5.26 -23.53
CA SER A 84 -2.38 6.72 -23.60
C SER A 84 -3.81 7.23 -23.32
N GLY A 85 -4.57 6.56 -22.47
CA GLY A 85 -5.97 6.94 -22.19
C GLY A 85 -6.53 6.58 -20.82
N LEU A 86 -5.69 6.13 -19.89
CA LEU A 86 -6.16 5.80 -18.53
C LEU A 86 -6.14 7.04 -17.64
N ASP A 87 -7.19 7.19 -16.83
CA ASP A 87 -7.36 8.27 -15.86
C ASP A 87 -6.55 7.98 -14.58
N TRP A 88 -5.24 8.23 -14.65
CA TRP A 88 -4.32 8.02 -13.55
C TRP A 88 -4.59 8.96 -12.38
N GLN A 89 -4.73 8.36 -11.20
CA GLN A 89 -4.86 9.03 -9.91
C GLN A 89 -3.52 9.00 -9.19
N THR A 90 -3.25 10.01 -8.36
CA THR A 90 -2.03 10.08 -7.54
C THR A 90 -2.37 10.22 -6.06
N CYS A 91 -1.72 9.42 -5.23
CA CYS A 91 -1.86 9.46 -3.77
C CYS A 91 -0.48 9.43 -3.13
N GLY A 92 0.03 10.61 -2.74
CA GLY A 92 1.40 10.74 -2.24
C GLY A 92 2.43 10.40 -3.32
N ARG A 93 3.23 9.35 -3.08
CA ARG A 93 4.23 8.83 -4.04
C ARG A 93 3.68 7.76 -4.97
N ASP A 94 2.44 7.33 -4.73
CA ASP A 94 1.85 6.19 -5.41
C ASP A 94 0.90 6.64 -6.53
N ARG A 95 0.70 5.77 -7.52
CA ARG A 95 -0.18 6.04 -8.66
C ARG A 95 -0.99 4.82 -9.02
N PHE A 96 -2.25 5.04 -9.38
CA PHE A 96 -3.16 3.97 -9.74
C PHE A 96 -4.22 4.44 -10.72
N VAL A 97 -4.84 3.48 -11.39
CA VAL A 97 -6.04 3.68 -12.21
C VAL A 97 -7.21 3.05 -11.48
N ARG A 98 -8.32 3.78 -11.38
CA ARG A 98 -9.55 3.29 -10.75
C ARG A 98 -10.56 2.89 -11.81
N PHE A 99 -11.07 1.68 -11.71
CA PHE A 99 -12.21 1.22 -12.51
C PHE A 99 -13.42 1.07 -11.59
N GLY A 100 -14.44 1.89 -11.82
CA GLY A 100 -15.64 1.96 -10.98
C GLY A 100 -16.63 0.81 -11.18
N GLU A 101 -16.54 0.09 -12.30
CA GLU A 101 -17.38 -1.09 -12.55
C GLU A 101 -17.05 -2.20 -11.54
N LYS A 102 -18.11 -2.81 -10.98
CA LYS A 102 -17.95 -3.82 -9.93
C LYS A 102 -17.80 -5.22 -10.53
N MET A 103 -16.72 -5.90 -10.18
CA MET A 103 -16.39 -7.22 -10.69
C MET A 103 -15.77 -8.12 -9.63
N ILE A 104 -15.70 -9.42 -9.91
CA ILE A 104 -15.01 -10.37 -9.03
C ILE A 104 -13.50 -10.19 -9.13
N TRP A 105 -12.76 -10.67 -8.13
CA TRP A 105 -11.33 -10.39 -8.03
C TRP A 105 -10.51 -10.89 -9.24
N ASN A 106 -10.84 -12.08 -9.78
CA ASN A 106 -10.13 -12.62 -10.95
C ASN A 106 -10.38 -11.78 -12.21
N ASP A 107 -11.62 -11.29 -12.40
CA ASP A 107 -11.98 -10.44 -13.53
C ASP A 107 -11.30 -9.07 -13.40
N ALA A 108 -11.27 -8.51 -12.18
CA ALA A 108 -10.52 -7.31 -11.83
C ALA A 108 -9.03 -7.43 -12.17
N ARG A 109 -8.39 -8.55 -11.81
CA ARG A 109 -7.00 -8.79 -12.18
C ARG A 109 -6.81 -8.88 -13.69
N SER A 110 -7.72 -9.56 -14.38
CA SER A 110 -7.68 -9.73 -15.82
C SER A 110 -7.82 -8.39 -16.54
N LEU A 111 -8.68 -7.50 -16.03
CA LEU A 111 -8.82 -6.12 -16.50
C LEU A 111 -7.53 -5.31 -16.28
N CYS A 112 -6.91 -5.36 -15.11
CA CYS A 112 -5.64 -4.67 -14.91
C CYS A 112 -4.57 -5.17 -15.89
N LYS A 113 -4.51 -6.49 -16.12
CA LYS A 113 -3.56 -7.11 -17.05
C LYS A 113 -3.80 -6.73 -18.51
N SER A 114 -5.04 -6.57 -18.95
CA SER A 114 -5.34 -6.14 -20.32
C SER A 114 -4.86 -4.71 -20.62
N HIS A 115 -4.62 -3.91 -19.57
CA HIS A 115 -4.05 -2.57 -19.65
C HIS A 115 -2.54 -2.50 -19.38
N GLY A 116 -1.87 -3.65 -19.27
CA GLY A 116 -0.44 -3.73 -18.97
C GLY A 116 -0.08 -3.41 -17.51
N LEU A 117 -1.06 -3.47 -16.60
CA LEU A 117 -0.91 -3.24 -15.16
C LEU A 117 -1.06 -4.56 -14.37
N ASP A 118 -0.95 -4.52 -13.05
CA ASP A 118 -1.53 -5.55 -12.18
C ASP A 118 -2.51 -4.88 -11.19
N MET A 119 -3.11 -5.69 -10.34
CA MET A 119 -3.89 -5.15 -9.25
C MET A 119 -2.99 -4.38 -8.28
N TYR A 120 -3.49 -3.23 -7.85
CA TYR A 120 -2.72 -2.25 -7.09
C TYR A 120 -2.28 -2.79 -5.72
N HIS A 121 -1.00 -2.56 -5.41
CA HIS A 121 -0.37 -2.80 -4.11
C HIS A 121 0.05 -1.45 -3.52
N PRO A 122 -0.77 -0.85 -2.65
CA PRO A 122 -0.50 0.49 -2.14
C PRO A 122 0.68 0.54 -1.17
N ILE A 123 1.50 1.59 -1.30
CA ILE A 123 2.59 1.92 -0.36
C ILE A 123 2.03 2.34 1.01
N ASP A 124 0.93 3.11 1.01
CA ASP A 124 0.30 3.65 2.22
C ASP A 124 -1.22 3.44 2.15
N LEU A 125 -1.68 2.36 2.75
CA LEU A 125 -3.10 1.96 2.78
C LEU A 125 -4.00 3.02 3.43
N LEU A 126 -3.52 3.72 4.46
CA LEU A 126 -4.31 4.70 5.19
C LEU A 126 -4.54 5.94 4.33
N LYS A 127 -3.47 6.47 3.71
CA LYS A 127 -3.60 7.60 2.77
C LYS A 127 -4.45 7.25 1.55
N LEU A 128 -4.33 6.02 1.04
CA LEU A 128 -5.19 5.56 -0.04
C LEU A 128 -6.67 5.60 0.37
N ALA A 129 -7.01 5.07 1.55
CA ALA A 129 -8.38 5.08 2.04
C ALA A 129 -8.93 6.51 2.19
N GLU A 130 -8.15 7.42 2.79
CA GLU A 130 -8.50 8.84 2.90
C GLU A 130 -8.70 9.51 1.53
N TYR A 131 -7.85 9.16 0.55
CA TYR A 131 -7.97 9.67 -0.81
C TYR A 131 -9.28 9.22 -1.46
N LEU A 132 -9.60 7.93 -1.37
CA LEU A 132 -10.79 7.36 -1.98
C LEU A 132 -12.08 7.89 -1.31
N GLU A 133 -12.02 8.17 -0.01
CA GLU A 133 -13.12 8.80 0.74
C GLU A 133 -13.38 10.24 0.27
N LYS A 134 -12.30 11.03 0.08
CA LYS A 134 -12.40 12.42 -0.41
C LYS A 134 -12.77 12.51 -1.89
N ASN A 135 -12.53 11.45 -2.66
CA ASN A 135 -12.76 11.39 -4.10
C ASN A 135 -13.67 10.20 -4.46
N PRO A 136 -14.96 10.21 -4.07
CA PRO A 136 -15.87 9.13 -4.38
C PRO A 136 -16.15 9.07 -5.90
N THR A 137 -16.25 7.87 -6.46
CA THR A 137 -16.76 7.70 -7.82
C THR A 137 -18.27 7.52 -7.78
N GLY A 138 -19.01 8.42 -8.43
CA GLY A 138 -20.46 8.32 -8.54
C GLY A 138 -21.22 8.78 -7.29
N SER A 139 -22.50 8.45 -7.24
CA SER A 139 -23.46 9.02 -6.27
C SER A 139 -23.42 8.39 -4.88
N ARG A 140 -22.67 7.31 -4.65
CA ARG A 140 -22.58 6.65 -3.32
C ARG A 140 -21.13 6.57 -2.86
N SER A 141 -20.87 7.12 -1.69
CA SER A 141 -19.55 7.24 -1.05
C SER A 141 -18.97 5.94 -0.48
N ALA A 142 -19.60 4.77 -0.66
CA ALA A 142 -19.24 3.53 0.04
C ALA A 142 -18.88 2.38 -0.90
N ASP A 143 -17.92 2.61 -1.79
CA ASP A 143 -17.41 1.54 -2.65
C ASP A 143 -16.17 0.90 -2.03
N ASN A 144 -16.24 -0.42 -1.84
CA ASN A 144 -15.05 -1.22 -1.58
C ASN A 144 -14.24 -1.35 -2.87
N HIS A 145 -12.92 -1.39 -2.75
CA HIS A 145 -12.04 -1.59 -3.90
C HIS A 145 -11.11 -2.77 -3.68
N TRP A 146 -11.12 -3.70 -4.63
CA TRP A 146 -10.19 -4.81 -4.65
C TRP A 146 -8.74 -4.32 -4.74
N LEU A 147 -7.87 -4.97 -3.97
CA LEU A 147 -6.43 -4.79 -3.99
C LEU A 147 -5.74 -6.07 -4.51
N GLY A 148 -4.48 -5.94 -4.88
CA GLY A 148 -3.64 -7.05 -5.34
C GLY A 148 -3.19 -7.98 -4.22
N ALA A 149 -4.11 -8.48 -3.38
CA ALA A 149 -3.80 -9.44 -2.33
C ALA A 149 -4.86 -10.55 -2.23
N ARG A 150 -4.39 -11.77 -1.98
CA ARG A 150 -5.21 -12.96 -1.85
C ARG A 150 -4.74 -13.86 -0.71
N GLY A 151 -5.69 -14.52 -0.05
CA GLY A 151 -5.40 -15.48 1.00
C GLY A 151 -4.70 -16.72 0.44
N ASN A 152 -3.76 -17.27 1.20
CA ASN A 152 -3.06 -18.53 0.87
C ASN A 152 -3.46 -19.68 1.80
N GLY A 153 -4.54 -19.53 2.58
CA GLY A 153 -4.98 -20.47 3.61
C GLY A 153 -4.42 -20.16 5.00
N TYR A 154 -3.35 -19.36 5.08
CA TYR A 154 -2.74 -18.96 6.34
C TYR A 154 -2.56 -17.45 6.49
N ASN A 155 -2.22 -16.74 5.43
CA ASN A 155 -2.00 -15.30 5.41
C ASN A 155 -2.70 -14.67 4.21
N MET A 156 -2.97 -13.38 4.30
CA MET A 156 -3.21 -12.57 3.11
C MET A 156 -1.85 -12.19 2.51
N VAL A 157 -1.68 -12.39 1.21
CA VAL A 157 -0.40 -12.20 0.52
C VAL A 157 -0.61 -11.30 -0.67
N TRP A 158 0.19 -10.24 -0.77
CA TRP A 158 0.25 -9.38 -1.95
C TRP A 158 0.70 -10.17 -3.17
N LEU A 159 0.34 -9.70 -4.37
CA LEU A 159 0.79 -10.28 -5.63
C LEU A 159 2.32 -10.23 -5.81
N SER A 160 3.01 -9.33 -5.09
CA SER A 160 4.47 -9.29 -4.99
C SER A 160 5.07 -10.44 -4.17
N GLY A 161 4.24 -11.20 -3.45
CA GLY A 161 4.66 -12.27 -2.54
C GLY A 161 4.84 -11.83 -1.09
N GLU A 162 4.77 -10.53 -0.81
CA GLU A 162 4.85 -10.01 0.56
C GLU A 162 3.60 -10.38 1.37
N VAL A 163 3.80 -10.79 2.62
CA VAL A 163 2.74 -11.18 3.55
C VAL A 163 2.18 -9.96 4.25
N ILE A 164 0.85 -9.80 4.28
CA ILE A 164 0.18 -8.85 5.16
C ILE A 164 0.03 -9.50 6.55
N PRO A 165 0.68 -8.97 7.61
CA PRO A 165 0.61 -9.58 8.94
C PRO A 165 -0.83 -9.65 9.46
N ARG A 166 -1.21 -10.77 10.10
CA ARG A 166 -2.54 -10.92 10.73
C ARG A 166 -2.82 -9.89 11.82
N ASN A 167 -1.78 -9.43 12.50
CA ASN A 167 -1.85 -8.40 13.53
C ASN A 167 -1.69 -6.98 12.96
N ASN A 168 -1.75 -6.80 11.64
CA ASN A 168 -1.72 -5.47 11.05
C ASN A 168 -2.92 -4.66 11.60
N PRO A 169 -2.67 -3.49 12.22
CA PRO A 169 -3.71 -2.68 12.87
C PRO A 169 -4.75 -2.14 11.89
N LEU A 170 -4.45 -2.14 10.59
CA LEU A 170 -5.36 -1.68 9.55
C LEU A 170 -6.45 -2.71 9.25
N TRP A 171 -6.34 -3.95 9.74
CA TRP A 171 -7.40 -4.94 9.60
C TRP A 171 -8.65 -4.55 10.35
N TYR A 172 -9.78 -4.57 9.65
CA TYR A 172 -11.09 -4.57 10.30
C TYR A 172 -11.24 -5.83 11.16
N SER A 173 -11.47 -5.65 12.48
CA SER A 173 -11.21 -6.64 13.54
C SER A 173 -11.77 -8.06 13.36
N THR A 174 -12.82 -8.24 12.55
CA THR A 174 -13.41 -9.57 12.28
C THR A 174 -12.82 -10.28 11.07
N ALA A 175 -12.05 -9.58 10.22
CA ALA A 175 -11.54 -10.10 8.95
C ALA A 175 -10.21 -10.88 9.08
N ALA A 176 -9.45 -10.68 10.15
CA ALA A 176 -8.11 -11.27 10.32
C ALA A 176 -8.09 -12.77 10.66
N ASN A 177 -9.26 -13.38 10.89
CA ASN A 177 -9.32 -14.70 11.51
C ASN A 177 -9.27 -15.86 10.51
N ASN A 178 -9.65 -15.64 9.25
CA ASN A 178 -9.69 -16.71 8.23
C ASN A 178 -9.28 -16.17 6.86
N PHE A 179 -7.98 -16.18 6.55
CA PHE A 179 -7.48 -15.86 5.21
C PHE A 179 -7.43 -17.12 4.35
N GLN A 180 -8.61 -17.61 3.96
CA GLN A 180 -8.72 -18.81 3.12
C GLN A 180 -8.26 -18.52 1.69
N THR A 181 -7.99 -19.57 0.91
CA THR A 181 -7.51 -19.44 -0.48
C THR A 181 -8.52 -18.77 -1.43
N TYR A 182 -9.76 -18.65 -0.99
CA TYR A 182 -10.86 -17.97 -1.68
C TYR A 182 -11.17 -16.57 -1.12
N ASP A 183 -10.38 -16.07 -0.17
CA ASP A 183 -10.53 -14.71 0.34
C ASP A 183 -9.54 -13.75 -0.34
N CYS A 184 -10.01 -12.55 -0.64
CA CYS A 184 -9.28 -11.51 -1.35
C CYS A 184 -9.35 -10.20 -0.55
N ALA A 185 -8.28 -9.41 -0.62
CA ALA A 185 -8.19 -8.16 0.13
C ALA A 185 -8.84 -7.00 -0.61
N PHE A 186 -9.50 -6.12 0.14
CA PHE A 186 -10.05 -4.87 -0.36
C PHE A 186 -9.85 -3.74 0.66
N VAL A 187 -9.83 -2.51 0.15
CA VAL A 187 -9.83 -1.29 0.97
C VAL A 187 -11.25 -0.80 1.21
N LEU A 188 -11.50 -0.31 2.42
CA LEU A 188 -12.74 0.32 2.86
C LEU A 188 -12.63 1.83 2.69
N THR A 189 -13.58 2.46 1.98
CA THR A 189 -13.54 3.90 1.66
C THR A 189 -14.55 4.74 2.42
N HIS A 190 -15.56 4.11 3.05
CA HIS A 190 -16.49 4.82 3.93
C HIS A 190 -17.33 3.83 4.75
N SER A 191 -17.31 3.99 6.07
CA SER A 191 -18.39 3.53 6.93
C SER A 191 -18.28 4.12 8.35
N LYS A 192 -19.37 4.01 9.12
CA LYS A 192 -19.37 4.13 10.59
C LYS A 192 -18.39 3.16 11.28
N TRP A 193 -17.74 2.27 10.53
CA TRP A 193 -16.75 1.28 10.95
C TRP A 193 -15.30 1.74 10.73
N TYR A 194 -15.07 2.95 10.23
CA TYR A 194 -13.78 3.66 10.33
C TYR A 194 -13.44 4.07 11.77
N GLN A 195 -13.91 3.29 12.75
CA GLN A 195 -13.48 3.49 14.11
C GLN A 195 -12.06 2.92 14.17
N TYR A 196 -11.10 3.78 14.50
CA TYR A 196 -9.72 3.41 14.83
C TYR A 196 -8.76 3.13 13.64
N GLY A 197 -9.03 3.63 12.44
CA GLY A 197 -8.07 3.55 11.31
C GLY A 197 -8.00 2.18 10.63
N THR A 198 -9.00 1.33 10.82
CA THR A 198 -9.11 0.05 10.10
C THR A 198 -9.61 0.27 8.68
N VAL A 199 -8.74 0.09 7.70
CA VAL A 199 -9.02 0.37 6.28
C VAL A 199 -8.95 -0.87 5.39
N LEU A 200 -8.44 -1.98 5.92
CA LEU A 200 -8.20 -3.21 5.20
C LEU A 200 -9.17 -4.30 5.65
N SER A 201 -9.75 -5.02 4.70
CA SER A 201 -10.62 -6.16 4.98
C SER A 201 -10.42 -7.26 3.95
N ALA A 202 -10.90 -8.45 4.28
CA ALA A 202 -10.79 -9.65 3.46
C ALA A 202 -12.17 -10.28 3.34
N TYR A 203 -12.52 -10.70 2.12
CA TYR A 203 -13.79 -11.39 1.88
C TYR A 203 -13.71 -12.26 0.64
N ARG A 204 -14.75 -13.05 0.38
CA ARG A 204 -14.72 -14.04 -0.69
C ARG A 204 -14.49 -13.37 -2.06
N CYS A 205 -13.54 -13.88 -2.82
CA CYS A 205 -13.10 -13.31 -4.11
C CYS A 205 -14.20 -13.22 -5.19
N HIS A 206 -15.33 -13.93 -5.02
CA HIS A 206 -16.47 -13.90 -5.95
C HIS A 206 -17.46 -12.75 -5.69
N TYR A 207 -17.24 -11.93 -4.67
CA TYR A 207 -18.02 -10.71 -4.51
C TYR A 207 -17.61 -9.65 -5.53
N LYS A 208 -18.50 -8.73 -5.84
CA LYS A 208 -18.26 -7.69 -6.84
C LYS A 208 -17.92 -6.37 -6.17
N TYR A 209 -16.71 -5.89 -6.41
CA TYR A 209 -16.21 -4.59 -5.95
C TYR A 209 -15.53 -3.85 -7.11
N ALA A 210 -15.34 -2.55 -6.96
CA ALA A 210 -14.50 -1.78 -7.88
C ALA A 210 -13.05 -2.25 -7.76
N VAL A 211 -12.17 -1.87 -8.69
CA VAL A 211 -10.76 -2.28 -8.68
C VAL A 211 -9.82 -1.10 -8.85
N LEU A 212 -8.67 -1.19 -8.19
CA LEU A 212 -7.53 -0.32 -8.39
C LEU A 212 -6.43 -1.12 -9.11
N CYS A 213 -5.88 -0.56 -10.17
CA CYS A 213 -4.77 -1.13 -10.92
C CYS A 213 -3.55 -0.20 -10.82
N GLY A 214 -2.34 -0.74 -10.79
CA GLY A 214 -1.11 0.04 -10.75
C GLY A 214 0.13 -0.79 -11.06
#